data_AF-A0A968FMI8-F1
#
_entry.id   AF-A0A968FMI8-F1
#
_cell.length_a   1.000
_cell.length_b   1.000
_cell.length_c   1.000
_cell.angle_alpha   90.00
_cell.angle_beta   90.00
_cell.angle_gamma   90.00
#
_symmetry.space_group_name_H-M   'P 1'
#
loop_
_entity.id
_entity.type
_entity.pdbx_description
1 polymer ?
#
loop_
_entity_poly.entity_id
_entity_poly.type
_entity_poly.pdbx_seq_one_letter_code
_entity_poly.pdbx_strand_id
1 'polypeptide(L)'
;AAKIAGVSKVLCAEDASLGHRLAEPTAALIVSLAGDYEHIVAPATTDAKNVLPRVAALLDVMVISDVSGVVDADTFERPIYAG
;
A
#
# COMPACT_ATOMS: atom_id res chain seq x y z
N ALA A 1 -11.32 -1.14 -15.90
CA ALA A 1 -10.16 -0.21 -15.93
C ALA A 1 -10.55 1.16 -16.46
N ALA A 2 -10.98 1.30 -17.72
CA ALA A 2 -11.28 2.59 -18.38
C ALA A 2 -12.48 3.41 -17.85
N LYS A 3 -13.04 3.08 -16.68
CA LYS A 3 -14.18 3.80 -16.06
C LYS A 3 -13.83 4.50 -14.75
N ILE A 4 -12.64 4.24 -14.19
CA ILE A 4 -12.20 4.89 -12.95
C ILE A 4 -11.31 6.06 -13.37
N ALA A 5 -11.76 7.28 -13.09
CA ALA A 5 -10.99 8.47 -13.38
C ALA A 5 -9.67 8.45 -12.60
N GLY A 6 -8.55 8.77 -13.28
CA GLY A 6 -7.21 8.79 -12.69
C GLY A 6 -6.49 7.44 -12.63
N VAL A 7 -7.11 6.33 -13.04
CA VAL A 7 -6.44 5.01 -13.04
C VAL A 7 -5.90 4.66 -14.43
N SER A 8 -4.57 4.59 -14.55
CA SER A 8 -3.88 4.23 -15.80
C SER A 8 -3.91 2.73 -16.10
N LYS A 9 -3.82 1.88 -15.08
CA LYS A 9 -3.76 0.41 -15.21
C LYS A 9 -4.41 -0.25 -13.99
N VAL A 10 -5.08 -1.38 -14.22
CA VAL A 10 -5.64 -2.23 -13.15
C VAL A 10 -4.99 -3.60 -13.26
N LEU A 11 -4.42 -4.08 -12.15
CA LEU A 11 -3.90 -5.44 -12.02
C LEU A 11 -4.91 -6.28 -11.24
N CYS A 12 -5.21 -7.48 -11.73
CA CYS A 12 -6.04 -8.45 -11.03
C CYS A 12 -5.15 -9.61 -10.58
N ALA A 13 -5.09 -9.85 -9.27
CA ALA A 13 -4.42 -11.00 -8.68
C ALA A 13 -5.48 -11.87 -8.01
N GLU A 14 -5.74 -13.03 -8.59
CA GLU A 14 -6.73 -13.99 -8.10
C GLU A 14 -6.02 -15.29 -7.72
N ASP A 15 -6.10 -15.63 -6.44
CA ASP A 15 -5.63 -16.90 -5.90
C ASP A 15 -6.36 -17.19 -4.59
N ALA A 16 -6.57 -18.48 -4.28
CA ALA A 16 -7.25 -18.89 -3.05
C ALA A 16 -6.53 -18.40 -1.79
N SER A 17 -5.20 -18.29 -1.82
CA SER A 17 -4.38 -17.78 -0.69
C SER A 17 -4.61 -16.29 -0.40
N LEU A 18 -5.13 -15.52 -1.36
CA LEU A 18 -5.39 -14.09 -1.23
C LEU A 18 -6.81 -13.78 -0.75
N GLY A 19 -7.68 -14.79 -0.63
CA GLY A 19 -9.11 -14.61 -0.36
C GLY A 19 -9.42 -13.85 0.94
N HIS A 20 -8.54 -13.94 1.94
CA HIS A 20 -8.67 -13.22 3.22
C HIS A 20 -7.63 -12.12 3.40
N ARG A 21 -6.84 -11.81 2.37
CA ARG A 21 -5.76 -10.81 2.42
C ARG A 21 -4.86 -10.99 3.64
N LEU A 22 -4.46 -12.24 3.92
CA LEU A 22 -3.48 -12.54 4.97
C LEU A 22 -2.20 -11.77 4.69
N ALA A 23 -1.54 -11.30 5.76
CA ALA A 23 -0.41 -10.39 5.64
C ALA A 23 0.76 -11.00 4.85
N GLU A 24 1.01 -12.28 5.05
CA GLU A 24 2.13 -13.02 4.46
C GLU A 24 2.01 -13.14 2.92
N PRO A 25 0.95 -13.74 2.34
CA PRO A 25 0.83 -13.88 0.89
C PRO A 25 0.60 -12.52 0.21
N THR A 26 -0.15 -11.62 0.84
CA THR A 26 -0.45 -10.31 0.25
C THR A 26 0.80 -9.43 0.20
N ALA A 27 1.61 -9.40 1.27
CA ALA A 27 2.85 -8.62 1.27
C ALA A 27 3.86 -9.17 0.25
N ALA A 28 3.99 -10.50 0.15
CA ALA A 28 4.89 -11.12 -0.83
C ALA A 28 4.52 -10.75 -2.27
N LEU A 29 3.22 -10.72 -2.59
CA LEU A 29 2.72 -10.26 -3.89
C LEU A 29 3.01 -8.77 -4.14
N ILE A 30 2.81 -7.90 -3.14
CA ILE A 30 3.08 -6.48 -3.32
C ILE A 30 4.58 -6.25 -3.54
N VAL A 31 5.44 -6.93 -2.78
CA VAL A 31 6.91 -6.83 -2.92
C VAL A 31 7.37 -7.30 -4.30
N SER A 32 6.77 -8.35 -4.87
CA SER A 32 7.17 -8.82 -6.22
C SER A 32 6.81 -7.83 -7.33
N LEU A 33 5.85 -6.93 -7.10
CA LEU A 33 5.45 -5.88 -8.02
C LEU A 33 6.13 -4.54 -7.74
N ALA A 34 6.70 -4.34 -6.55
CA ALA A 34 7.18 -3.06 -6.06
C ALA A 34 8.29 -2.42 -6.93
N GLY A 35 9.08 -3.21 -7.65
CA GLY A 35 10.23 -2.72 -8.41
C GLY A 35 9.88 -1.74 -9.54
N ASP A 36 8.65 -1.77 -10.04
CA ASP A 36 8.18 -0.88 -11.12
C ASP A 36 7.49 0.40 -10.59
N TYR A 37 7.39 0.58 -9.27
CA TYR A 37 6.64 1.67 -8.65
C TYR A 37 7.49 2.46 -7.65
N GLU A 38 7.41 3.78 -7.71
CA GLU A 38 8.07 4.68 -6.74
C GLU A 38 7.25 4.87 -5.46
N HIS A 39 5.92 4.77 -5.55
CA HIS A 39 5.00 4.95 -4.42
C HIS A 39 3.99 3.81 -4.33
N ILE A 40 3.93 3.18 -3.14
CA ILE A 40 2.94 2.16 -2.81
C ILE A 40 2.03 2.70 -1.71
N VAL A 41 0.75 2.89 -2.04
CA VAL A 41 -0.22 3.47 -1.11
C VAL A 41 -1.47 2.60 -1.03
N ALA A 42 -2.09 2.59 0.15
CA ALA A 42 -3.37 1.92 0.38
C ALA A 42 -4.21 2.75 1.37
N PRO A 43 -5.54 2.65 1.33
CA PRO A 43 -6.39 3.30 2.33
C PRO A 43 -6.06 2.75 3.72
N ALA A 44 -6.09 3.60 4.75
CA ALA A 44 -5.69 3.26 6.12
C ALA A 44 -6.71 2.35 6.87
N THR A 45 -7.13 1.26 6.24
CA THR A 45 -8.02 0.23 6.78
C THR A 45 -7.24 -0.78 7.64
N THR A 46 -7.95 -1.66 8.34
CA THR A 46 -7.34 -2.74 9.13
C THR A 46 -6.44 -3.64 8.29
N ASP A 47 -6.87 -3.99 7.07
CA ASP A 47 -6.11 -4.86 6.17
C ASP A 47 -4.80 -4.18 5.73
N ALA A 48 -4.88 -2.92 5.32
CA ALA A 48 -3.70 -2.17 4.88
C ALA A 48 -2.71 -1.92 6.02
N LYS A 49 -3.20 -1.59 7.22
CA LYS A 49 -2.35 -1.41 8.42
C LYS A 49 -1.69 -2.72 8.86
N ASN A 50 -2.25 -3.87 8.51
CA ASN A 50 -1.65 -5.18 8.74
C ASN A 50 -0.59 -5.54 7.68
N VAL A 51 -0.87 -5.23 6.40
CA VAL A 51 -0.03 -5.65 5.25
C VAL A 51 1.14 -4.69 4.98
N LEU A 52 0.89 -3.37 4.94
CA LEU A 52 1.88 -2.39 4.48
C LEU A 52 3.14 -2.28 5.36
N PRO A 53 3.07 -2.34 6.70
CA PRO A 53 4.29 -2.36 7.51
C PRO A 53 5.19 -3.57 7.21
N ARG A 54 4.59 -4.72 6.85
CA ARG A 54 5.33 -5.91 6.42
C ARG A 54 6.00 -5.71 5.06
N VAL A 55 5.28 -5.10 4.10
CA VAL A 55 5.84 -4.75 2.78
C VAL A 55 7.03 -3.80 2.95
N ALA A 56 6.87 -2.74 3.74
CA ALA A 56 7.92 -1.76 3.99
C ALA A 56 9.16 -2.40 4.63
N ALA A 57 8.96 -3.29 5.61
CA ALA A 57 10.05 -4.03 6.23
C ALA A 57 10.79 -4.97 5.24
N LEU A 58 10.07 -5.61 4.31
CA LEU A 58 10.68 -6.48 3.29
C LEU A 58 11.47 -5.69 2.22
N LEU A 59 11.10 -4.42 1.99
CA LEU A 59 11.77 -3.52 1.06
C LEU A 59 12.85 -2.65 1.74
N ASP A 60 13.05 -2.80 3.05
CA ASP A 60 13.97 -2.01 3.88
C ASP A 60 13.69 -0.49 3.82
N VAL A 61 12.41 -0.10 3.90
CA VAL A 61 11.95 1.30 3.89
C VAL A 61 11.03 1.61 5.07
N MET A 62 10.94 2.89 5.43
CA MET A 62 10.02 3.37 6.46
C MET A 62 8.60 3.49 5.92
N VAL A 63 7.62 2.98 6.66
CA VAL A 63 6.19 3.17 6.35
C VAL A 63 5.67 4.48 6.95
N ILE A 64 4.91 5.24 6.17
CA ILE A 64 4.19 6.43 6.64
C ILE A 64 2.72 6.06 6.86
N SER A 65 2.31 5.99 8.11
CA SER A 65 0.93 5.64 8.51
C SER A 65 0.03 6.86 8.55
N ASP A 66 -1.26 6.66 8.20
CA ASP A 66 -2.33 7.64 8.41
C ASP A 66 -2.03 9.02 7.76
N VAL A 67 -1.53 9.01 6.53
CA VAL A 67 -1.26 10.25 5.77
C VAL A 67 -2.56 11.05 5.57
N SER A 68 -2.57 12.30 6.01
CA SER A 68 -3.68 13.25 5.84
C SER A 68 -3.47 14.20 4.66
N GLY A 69 -2.22 14.43 4.27
CA GLY A 69 -1.84 15.34 3.19
C GLY A 69 -0.60 14.87 2.44
N VAL A 70 -0.59 15.08 1.12
CA VAL A 70 0.58 14.87 0.25
C VAL A 70 1.03 16.25 -0.23
N VAL A 71 2.22 16.68 0.18
CA VAL A 71 2.77 18.00 -0.18
C VAL A 71 3.50 17.88 -1.52
N ASP A 72 4.36 16.86 -1.64
CA ASP A 72 5.08 16.52 -2.87
C ASP A 72 5.44 15.01 -2.89
N ALA A 73 6.46 14.61 -3.65
CA ALA A 73 6.82 13.20 -3.86
C ALA A 73 7.40 12.53 -2.61
N ASP A 74 8.05 13.27 -1.72
CA ASP A 74 8.71 12.74 -0.52
C ASP A 74 8.25 13.40 0.79
N THR A 75 7.40 14.43 0.70
CA THR A 75 6.86 15.17 1.85
C THR A 75 5.38 14.85 2.08
N PHE A 76 5.09 14.33 3.28
CA PHE A 76 3.76 13.90 3.69
C PHE A 76 3.39 14.45 5.06
N GLU A 77 2.10 14.75 5.25
CA GLU A 77 1.54 15.16 6.52
C GLU A 77 0.82 13.99 7.20
N ARG A 78 1.00 13.84 8.51
CA ARG A 78 0.29 12.85 9.33
C ARG A 78 -0.16 13.46 10.65
N PRO A 79 -1.37 13.15 11.13
CA PRO A 79 -1.80 13.52 12.47
C PRO A 79 -1.03 12.71 13.52
N ILE A 80 -0.79 13.33 14.67
CA ILE A 80 -0.15 12.73 15.83
C ILE A 80 -0.92 13.15 17.08
N TYR A 81 -0.88 12.37 18.16
CA TYR A 81 -1.60 12.68 19.40
C TYR A 81 -3.13 12.83 19.27
N ALA A 82 -3.78 11.83 18.69
CA ALA A 82 -5.25 11.75 18.54
C ALA A 82 -5.89 12.80 17.60
N GLY A 83 -5.09 13.42 16.73
CA GLY A 83 -5.55 14.37 15.71
C GLY A 83 -4.59 15.53 15.60
#